data_AF-A0A653I1V1-F1
#
_entry.id   AF-A0A653I1V1-F1
#
_cell.length_a   1.000
_cell.length_b   1.000
_cell.length_c   1.000
_cell.angle_alpha   90.00
_cell.angle_beta   90.00
_cell.angle_gamma   90.00
#
_symmetry.space_group_name_H-M   'P 1'
#
loop_
_entity.id
_entity.type
_entity.pdbx_description
1 polymer ?
#
loop_
_entity_poly.entity_id
_entity_poly.type
_entity_poly.pdbx_seq_one_letter_code
_entity_poly.pdbx_strand_id
1 'polypeptide(L)'
;MNKETNERLQQAAERIKNEDMKEAIAFIADFHGRVATWLPGESVDFIFDVVTAPGADLIAPVSGDALDTKVNFEFFMGKKQTRKKLGELLSLFKAPRSKETLSEIDAIGLKKWLARNEFRSEDKPWDYLNRLHVLLFLDSMTTVIDDHQLTTLYEQLVGKTPVPTSFVRRQGEVRRVVDKFVEKHELTQVDLVKASLVRYL
;
A
#
# COMPACT_ATOMS: atom_id res chain seq x y z
N MET A 1 -15.18 -15.36 8.01
CA MET A 1 -15.03 -14.27 9.00
C MET A 1 -15.90 -14.55 10.20
N ASN A 2 -15.33 -14.53 11.41
CA ASN A 2 -16.05 -14.77 12.66
C ASN A 2 -16.83 -13.51 13.10
N LYS A 3 -17.68 -13.65 14.13
CA LYS A 3 -18.54 -12.55 14.62
C LYS A 3 -17.72 -11.36 15.17
N GLU A 4 -16.67 -11.64 15.93
CA GLU A 4 -15.81 -10.62 16.54
C GLU A 4 -15.08 -9.77 15.50
N THR A 5 -14.48 -10.39 14.46
CA THR A 5 -13.82 -9.67 13.37
C THR A 5 -14.80 -8.79 12.58
N ASN A 6 -16.05 -9.25 12.39
CA ASN A 6 -17.11 -8.43 11.78
C ASN A 6 -17.43 -7.19 12.64
N GLU A 7 -17.60 -7.38 13.95
CA GLU A 7 -17.90 -6.28 14.87
C GLU A 7 -16.76 -5.25 14.91
N ARG A 8 -15.50 -5.71 14.92
CA ARG A 8 -14.31 -4.84 14.87
C ARG A 8 -14.20 -4.07 13.55
N LEU A 9 -14.46 -4.72 12.41
CA LEU A 9 -14.52 -4.06 11.10
C LEU A 9 -15.61 -2.99 11.06
N GLN A 10 -16.78 -3.28 11.61
CA GLN A 10 -17.89 -2.33 11.66
C GLN A 10 -17.55 -1.12 12.53
N GLN A 11 -16.97 -1.34 13.72
CA GLN A 11 -16.52 -0.26 14.60
C GLN A 11 -15.43 0.59 13.93
N ALA A 12 -14.48 -0.03 13.23
CA ALA A 12 -13.45 0.68 12.46
C ALA A 12 -14.06 1.54 11.36
N ALA A 13 -15.02 0.98 10.60
CA ALA A 13 -15.74 1.70 9.56
C ALA A 13 -16.52 2.91 10.08
N GLU A 14 -17.18 2.77 11.24
CA GLU A 14 -17.92 3.86 11.89
C GLU A 14 -16.99 4.97 12.40
N ARG A 15 -15.81 4.61 12.94
CA ARG A 15 -14.80 5.59 13.37
C ARG A 15 -14.30 6.42 12.20
N ILE A 16 -13.87 5.77 11.12
CA ILE A 16 -13.27 6.46 9.96
C ILE A 16 -14.31 7.26 9.17
N LYS A 17 -15.60 6.90 9.22
CA LYS A 17 -16.68 7.67 8.56
C LYS A 17 -16.72 9.14 9.00
N ASN A 18 -16.25 9.44 10.20
CA ASN A 18 -16.26 10.79 10.77
C ASN A 18 -14.92 11.52 10.65
N GLU A 19 -13.90 10.90 10.05
CA GLU A 19 -12.59 11.55 9.83
C GLU A 19 -12.67 12.52 8.63
N ASP A 20 -12.10 13.73 8.80
CA ASP A 20 -11.97 14.67 7.69
C ASP A 20 -10.85 14.22 6.75
N MET A 21 -11.24 13.76 5.57
CA MET A 21 -10.33 13.20 4.56
C MET A 21 -9.92 14.20 3.48
N LYS A 22 -10.34 15.48 3.56
CA LYS A 22 -10.10 16.46 2.48
C LYS A 22 -8.63 16.61 2.12
N GLU A 23 -7.76 16.73 3.12
CA GLU A 23 -6.32 16.89 2.91
C GLU A 23 -5.69 15.64 2.27
N ALA A 24 -6.06 14.45 2.76
CA ALA A 24 -5.56 13.19 2.20
C ALA A 24 -6.02 12.96 0.75
N ILE A 25 -7.29 13.30 0.44
CA ILE A 25 -7.83 13.22 -0.91
C ILE A 25 -7.09 14.19 -1.85
N ALA A 26 -6.88 15.44 -1.42
CA ALA A 26 -6.16 16.43 -2.21
C ALA A 26 -4.70 16.00 -2.45
N PHE A 27 -4.05 15.44 -1.44
CA PHE A 27 -2.68 14.92 -1.56
C PHE A 27 -2.57 13.77 -2.57
N ILE A 28 -3.49 12.80 -2.52
CA ILE A 28 -3.53 11.69 -3.50
C ILE A 28 -3.79 12.23 -4.90
N ALA A 29 -4.73 13.15 -5.06
CA ALA A 29 -5.05 13.74 -6.35
C ALA A 29 -3.85 14.48 -6.96
N ASP A 30 -3.11 15.24 -6.17
CA ASP A 30 -1.85 15.89 -6.60
C ASP A 30 -0.83 14.83 -7.04
N PHE A 31 -0.60 13.80 -6.24
CA PHE A 31 0.34 12.74 -6.58
C PHE A 31 -0.06 12.00 -7.87
N HIS A 32 -1.32 11.58 -8.00
CA HIS A 32 -1.83 10.91 -9.20
C HIS A 32 -1.77 11.83 -10.42
N GLY A 33 -1.97 13.14 -10.25
CA GLY A 33 -1.75 14.15 -11.28
C GLY A 33 -0.30 14.16 -11.78
N ARG A 34 0.68 14.18 -10.87
CA ARG A 34 2.11 14.10 -11.22
C ARG A 34 2.47 12.80 -11.94
N VAL A 35 1.92 11.67 -11.49
CA VAL A 35 2.15 10.37 -12.14
C VAL A 35 1.51 10.33 -13.54
N ALA A 36 0.33 10.93 -13.70
CA ALA A 36 -0.36 10.97 -15.00
C ALA A 36 0.44 11.77 -16.04
N THR A 37 1.06 12.87 -15.64
CA THR A 37 1.88 13.73 -16.53
C THR A 37 3.29 13.19 -16.78
N TRP A 38 3.83 12.36 -15.89
CA TRP A 38 5.14 11.72 -16.06
C TRP A 38 5.22 10.88 -17.35
N LEU A 39 6.33 11.00 -18.07
CA LEU A 39 6.62 10.27 -19.31
C LEU A 39 7.73 9.21 -19.13
N PRO A 40 7.67 8.08 -19.86
CA PRO A 40 8.73 7.08 -19.82
C PRO A 40 10.10 7.67 -20.17
N GLY A 41 11.08 7.48 -19.28
CA GLY A 41 12.44 8.02 -19.42
C GLY A 41 12.68 9.29 -18.62
N GLU A 42 11.63 9.96 -18.13
CA GLU A 42 11.76 11.07 -17.19
C GLU A 42 12.17 10.60 -15.78
N SER A 43 12.71 11.53 -15.01
CA SER A 43 13.07 11.25 -13.61
C SER A 43 11.86 10.83 -12.80
N VAL A 44 12.10 9.90 -11.86
CA VAL A 44 11.13 9.44 -10.86
C VAL A 44 11.45 9.99 -9.46
N ASP A 45 12.34 10.98 -9.37
CA ASP A 45 12.82 11.51 -8.09
C ASP A 45 11.69 12.11 -7.24
N PHE A 46 10.63 12.65 -7.87
CA PHE A 46 9.44 13.17 -7.18
C PHE A 46 8.75 12.12 -6.29
N ILE A 47 8.93 10.82 -6.56
CA ILE A 47 8.34 9.75 -5.76
C ILE A 47 8.86 9.82 -4.32
N PHE A 48 10.16 10.09 -4.14
CA PHE A 48 10.75 10.17 -2.80
C PHE A 48 10.12 11.31 -1.99
N ASP A 49 10.00 12.48 -2.61
CA ASP A 49 9.42 13.66 -1.96
C ASP A 49 7.99 13.40 -1.51
N VAL A 50 7.18 12.77 -2.37
CA VAL A 50 5.78 12.44 -2.05
C VAL A 50 5.71 11.37 -0.95
N VAL A 51 6.45 10.27 -1.07
CA VAL A 51 6.38 9.15 -0.12
C VAL A 51 6.85 9.57 1.28
N THR A 52 7.74 10.55 1.37
CA THR A 52 8.28 11.05 2.65
C THR A 52 7.61 12.34 3.14
N ALA A 53 6.63 12.87 2.41
CA ALA A 53 5.90 14.07 2.81
C ALA A 53 4.89 13.80 3.94
N PRO A 54 4.60 14.80 4.79
CA PRO A 54 3.60 14.68 5.86
C PRO A 54 2.21 14.26 5.36
N GLY A 55 1.81 14.69 4.15
CA GLY A 55 0.53 14.31 3.56
C GLY A 55 0.39 12.79 3.32
N ALA A 56 1.50 12.06 3.16
CA ALA A 56 1.47 10.61 3.04
C ALA A 56 1.20 9.90 4.37
N ASP A 57 1.47 10.57 5.50
CA ASP A 57 1.15 10.07 6.85
C ASP A 57 -0.35 10.08 7.13
N LEU A 58 -1.15 10.86 6.37
CA LEU A 58 -2.61 10.84 6.46
C LEU A 58 -3.23 9.59 5.81
N ILE A 59 -2.45 8.87 5.01
CA ILE A 59 -2.93 7.75 4.17
C ILE A 59 -2.34 6.44 4.66
N ALA A 60 -1.01 6.39 4.70
CA ALA A 60 -0.26 5.23 5.12
C ALA A 60 0.80 5.68 6.13
N PRO A 61 0.41 6.06 7.37
CA PRO A 61 1.33 6.37 8.46
C PRO A 61 2.40 5.30 8.58
N VAL A 62 3.62 5.79 8.78
CA VAL A 62 4.81 5.01 9.08
C VAL A 62 4.91 5.00 10.60
N SER A 63 4.99 3.82 11.21
CA SER A 63 5.01 3.64 12.66
C SER A 63 6.33 3.01 13.11
N GLY A 64 6.89 3.43 14.25
CA GLY A 64 8.13 2.85 14.83
C GLY A 64 9.44 3.42 14.25
N ASP A 65 10.53 2.64 14.34
CA ASP A 65 11.93 2.94 13.94
C ASP A 65 12.11 3.36 12.46
N ALA A 66 11.02 3.46 11.71
CA ALA A 66 11.07 3.76 10.30
C ALA A 66 11.53 5.20 9.98
N LEU A 67 11.45 6.16 10.92
CA LEU A 67 12.16 7.45 10.78
C LEU A 67 13.67 7.25 10.58
N ASP A 68 14.26 6.24 11.25
CA ASP A 68 15.67 5.89 11.10
C ASP A 68 15.94 5.23 9.74
N THR A 69 14.94 4.58 9.14
CA THR A 69 15.05 3.96 7.80
C THR A 69 14.85 4.93 6.63
N LYS A 70 14.49 6.20 6.87
CA LYS A 70 14.27 7.19 5.78
C LYS A 70 15.50 7.38 4.90
N VAL A 71 16.69 7.44 5.50
CA VAL A 71 17.96 7.56 4.77
C VAL A 71 18.23 6.32 3.92
N ASN A 72 17.87 5.14 4.42
CA ASN A 72 17.97 3.89 3.66
C ASN A 72 16.97 3.86 2.50
N PHE A 73 15.79 4.46 2.67
CA PHE A 73 14.85 4.66 1.57
C PHE A 73 15.43 5.59 0.51
N GLU A 74 15.99 6.73 0.89
CA GLU A 74 16.65 7.67 -0.03
C GLU A 74 17.78 6.97 -0.82
N PHE A 75 18.67 6.27 -0.14
CA PHE A 75 19.73 5.49 -0.78
C PHE A 75 19.18 4.44 -1.74
N PHE A 76 18.11 3.73 -1.34
CA PHE A 76 17.46 2.75 -2.18
C PHE A 76 16.90 3.37 -3.46
N MET A 77 16.24 4.54 -3.36
CA MET A 77 15.70 5.31 -4.50
C MET A 77 16.81 5.83 -5.42
N GLY A 78 18.00 6.08 -4.88
CA GLY A 78 19.20 6.43 -5.64
C GLY A 78 19.67 5.35 -6.62
N LYS A 79 19.37 4.06 -6.37
CA LYS A 79 19.88 2.96 -7.21
C LYS A 79 19.21 2.92 -8.59
N LYS A 80 20.02 2.79 -9.65
CA LYS A 80 19.56 2.66 -11.05
C LYS A 80 18.47 1.60 -11.25
N GLN A 81 18.64 0.43 -10.64
CA GLN A 81 17.67 -0.66 -10.73
C GLN A 81 16.34 -0.34 -10.02
N THR A 82 16.37 0.42 -8.93
CA THR A 82 15.18 0.91 -8.24
C THR A 82 14.43 1.88 -9.15
N ARG A 83 15.11 2.88 -9.72
CA ARG A 83 14.51 3.85 -10.66
C ARG A 83 13.85 3.18 -11.85
N LYS A 84 14.49 2.16 -12.42
CA LYS A 84 13.89 1.35 -13.51
C LYS A 84 12.56 0.70 -13.08
N LYS A 85 12.55 0.04 -11.92
CA LYS A 85 11.35 -0.63 -11.38
C LYS A 85 10.24 0.35 -11.01
N LEU A 86 10.60 1.55 -10.53
CA LEU A 86 9.64 2.62 -10.30
C LEU A 86 9.00 3.07 -11.60
N GLY A 87 9.79 3.27 -12.67
CA GLY A 87 9.26 3.56 -13.99
C GLY A 87 8.29 2.49 -14.48
N GLU A 88 8.62 1.21 -14.29
CA GLU A 88 7.71 0.08 -14.60
C GLU A 88 6.40 0.16 -13.78
N LEU A 89 6.47 0.52 -12.48
CA LEU A 89 5.28 0.74 -11.65
C LEU A 89 4.44 1.92 -12.12
N LEU A 90 5.06 3.04 -12.51
CA LEU A 90 4.33 4.21 -13.02
C LEU A 90 3.66 3.90 -14.36
N SER A 91 4.32 3.17 -15.26
CA SER A 91 3.71 2.69 -16.49
C SER A 91 2.51 1.79 -16.21
N LEU A 92 2.64 0.86 -15.26
CA LEU A 92 1.54 0.00 -14.84
C LEU A 92 0.39 0.80 -14.18
N PHE A 93 0.71 1.81 -13.38
CA PHE A 93 -0.28 2.69 -12.77
C PHE A 93 -1.16 3.34 -13.84
N LYS A 94 -0.56 3.82 -14.94
CA LYS A 94 -1.25 4.48 -16.06
C LYS A 94 -2.03 3.51 -16.95
N ALA A 95 -1.74 2.21 -16.88
CA ALA A 95 -2.44 1.21 -17.68
C ALA A 95 -3.85 0.90 -17.12
N PRO A 96 -4.82 0.52 -17.96
CA PRO A 96 -6.12 0.05 -17.52
C PRO A 96 -5.98 -1.11 -16.52
N ARG A 97 -6.73 -1.06 -15.42
CA ARG A 97 -6.71 -2.11 -14.40
C ARG A 97 -7.27 -3.41 -14.96
N SER A 98 -6.61 -4.52 -14.63
CA SER A 98 -6.99 -5.87 -15.05
C SER A 98 -6.95 -6.84 -13.87
N LYS A 99 -7.44 -8.07 -14.08
CA LYS A 99 -7.32 -9.15 -13.08
C LYS A 99 -5.85 -9.52 -12.78
N GLU A 100 -4.94 -9.20 -13.71
CA GLU A 100 -3.51 -9.51 -13.61
C GLU A 100 -2.70 -8.40 -12.96
N THR A 101 -3.27 -7.22 -12.70
CA THR A 101 -2.52 -6.05 -12.18
C THR A 101 -1.71 -6.38 -10.92
N LEU A 102 -2.25 -7.15 -9.98
CA LEU A 102 -1.49 -7.57 -8.79
C LEU A 102 -0.31 -8.51 -9.11
N SER A 103 -0.46 -9.37 -10.11
CA SER A 103 0.59 -10.25 -10.61
C SER A 103 1.69 -9.44 -11.30
N GLU A 104 1.30 -8.43 -12.07
CA GLU A 104 2.22 -7.50 -12.75
C GLU A 104 3.02 -6.67 -11.72
N ILE A 105 2.38 -6.19 -10.64
CA ILE A 105 3.08 -5.52 -9.53
C ILE A 105 4.11 -6.45 -8.88
N ASP A 106 3.76 -7.70 -8.59
CA ASP A 106 4.71 -8.65 -7.99
C ASP A 106 5.87 -9.03 -8.94
N ALA A 107 5.60 -9.06 -10.25
CA ALA A 107 6.58 -9.35 -11.29
C ALA A 107 7.63 -8.24 -11.42
N ILE A 108 7.25 -6.97 -11.22
CA ILE A 108 8.19 -5.85 -11.14
C ILE A 108 9.21 -6.09 -10.01
N GLY A 109 8.79 -6.74 -8.91
CA GLY A 109 9.72 -7.28 -7.92
C GLY A 109 10.48 -6.22 -7.13
N LEU A 110 9.88 -5.05 -6.90
CA LEU A 110 10.51 -3.96 -6.13
C LEU A 110 10.75 -4.38 -4.66
N LYS A 111 9.80 -5.10 -4.04
CA LYS A 111 9.96 -5.68 -2.69
C LYS A 111 11.09 -6.73 -2.64
N LYS A 112 11.17 -7.59 -3.66
CA LYS A 112 12.25 -8.59 -3.80
C LYS A 112 13.61 -7.93 -4.00
N TRP A 113 13.64 -6.79 -4.70
CA TRP A 113 14.86 -5.99 -4.87
C TRP A 113 15.31 -5.34 -3.56
N LEU A 114 14.39 -4.78 -2.77
CA LEU A 114 14.72 -4.25 -1.44
C LEU A 114 15.21 -5.35 -0.49
N ALA A 115 14.61 -6.54 -0.54
CA ALA A 115 15.00 -7.69 0.28
C ALA A 115 16.47 -8.09 0.10
N ARG A 116 17.00 -7.94 -1.13
CA ARG A 116 18.39 -8.29 -1.49
C ARG A 116 19.39 -7.17 -1.28
N ASN A 117 18.92 -5.99 -0.84
CA ASN A 117 19.79 -4.86 -0.58
C ASN A 117 20.60 -5.09 0.72
N GLU A 118 21.77 -4.44 0.81
CA GLU A 118 22.81 -4.65 1.83
C GLU A 118 22.41 -4.20 3.24
N PHE A 119 21.26 -3.55 3.39
CA PHE A 119 20.71 -3.20 4.69
C PHE A 119 20.50 -4.44 5.56
N ARG A 120 20.64 -4.29 6.89
CA ARG A 120 20.18 -5.32 7.82
C ARG A 120 18.68 -5.51 7.70
N SER A 121 18.12 -6.57 8.28
CA SER A 121 16.70 -6.88 8.06
C SER A 121 15.79 -5.81 8.66
N GLU A 122 16.15 -5.36 9.86
CA GLU A 122 15.54 -4.31 10.66
C GLU A 122 15.68 -2.91 10.03
N ASP A 123 16.77 -2.67 9.30
CA ASP A 123 17.07 -1.37 8.69
C ASP A 123 16.40 -1.16 7.32
N LYS A 124 15.66 -2.16 6.82
CA LYS A 124 15.01 -2.08 5.51
C LYS A 124 13.80 -1.15 5.58
N PRO A 125 13.68 -0.17 4.67
CA PRO A 125 12.56 0.79 4.61
C PRO A 125 11.27 0.14 4.04
N TRP A 126 10.78 -0.91 4.71
CA TRP A 126 9.58 -1.64 4.29
C TRP A 126 8.33 -0.77 4.33
N ASP A 127 8.20 0.08 5.35
CA ASP A 127 7.09 1.01 5.51
C ASP A 127 6.97 1.99 4.34
N TYR A 128 8.06 2.67 3.99
CA TYR A 128 8.08 3.60 2.86
C TYR A 128 7.79 2.88 1.54
N LEU A 129 8.32 1.67 1.37
CA LEU A 129 8.01 0.88 0.19
C LEU A 129 6.53 0.48 0.13
N ASN A 130 5.92 0.06 1.24
CA ASN A 130 4.50 -0.29 1.25
C ASN A 130 3.62 0.95 1.00
N ARG A 131 3.94 2.07 1.65
CA ARG A 131 3.30 3.37 1.43
C ARG A 131 3.28 3.75 -0.04
N LEU A 132 4.40 3.59 -0.76
CA LEU A 132 4.44 3.82 -2.20
C LEU A 132 3.41 2.96 -2.95
N HIS A 133 3.32 1.67 -2.64
CA HIS A 133 2.35 0.78 -3.29
C HIS A 133 0.92 1.18 -2.96
N VAL A 134 0.63 1.57 -1.73
CA VAL A 134 -0.70 2.06 -1.31
C VAL A 134 -1.06 3.37 -2.03
N LEU A 135 -0.13 4.32 -2.11
CA LEU A 135 -0.36 5.60 -2.78
C LEU A 135 -0.64 5.42 -4.28
N LEU A 136 0.02 4.47 -4.95
CA LEU A 136 -0.21 4.19 -6.37
C LEU A 136 -1.46 3.30 -6.60
N PHE A 137 -1.68 2.28 -5.78
CA PHE A 137 -2.68 1.25 -6.02
C PHE A 137 -3.65 1.14 -4.83
N LEU A 138 -4.23 2.29 -4.45
CA LEU A 138 -5.09 2.44 -3.28
C LEU A 138 -6.32 1.54 -3.31
N ASP A 139 -6.80 1.21 -4.50
CA ASP A 139 -7.91 0.30 -4.77
C ASP A 139 -7.56 -1.18 -4.54
N SER A 140 -6.26 -1.52 -4.59
CA SER A 140 -5.78 -2.90 -4.66
C SER A 140 -4.92 -3.32 -3.47
N MET A 141 -4.46 -2.36 -2.67
CA MET A 141 -3.53 -2.56 -1.56
C MET A 141 -4.18 -2.26 -0.22
N THR A 142 -3.55 -2.78 0.83
CA THR A 142 -3.84 -2.36 2.21
C THR A 142 -2.58 -1.77 2.83
N THR A 143 -2.78 -1.06 3.92
CA THR A 143 -1.71 -0.37 4.62
C THR A 143 -0.90 -1.27 5.57
N VAL A 144 -1.21 -2.57 5.63
CA VAL A 144 -0.44 -3.56 6.39
C VAL A 144 0.94 -3.75 5.76
N ILE A 145 1.98 -3.68 6.57
CA ILE A 145 3.39 -3.69 6.15
C ILE A 145 4.07 -5.04 6.42
N ASP A 146 3.72 -5.65 7.55
CA ASP A 146 4.39 -6.80 8.11
C ASP A 146 3.84 -8.10 7.53
N ASP A 147 4.73 -9.03 7.19
CA ASP A 147 4.35 -10.28 6.53
C ASP A 147 3.60 -11.22 7.48
N HIS A 148 3.96 -11.19 8.77
CA HIS A 148 3.30 -11.99 9.79
C HIS A 148 1.91 -11.43 10.10
N GLN A 149 1.77 -10.12 10.34
CA GLN A 149 0.49 -9.44 10.51
C GLN A 149 -0.42 -9.64 9.30
N LEU A 150 0.10 -9.51 8.07
CA LEU A 150 -0.68 -9.76 6.86
C LEU A 150 -1.16 -11.21 6.78
N THR A 151 -0.34 -12.17 7.20
CA THR A 151 -0.70 -13.59 7.25
C THR A 151 -1.79 -13.83 8.29
N THR A 152 -1.65 -13.29 9.49
CA THR A 152 -2.66 -13.38 10.55
C THR A 152 -3.98 -12.75 10.12
N LEU A 153 -3.96 -11.54 9.54
CA LEU A 153 -5.15 -10.88 9.02
C LEU A 153 -5.79 -11.67 7.87
N TYR A 154 -4.98 -12.24 6.98
CA TYR A 154 -5.46 -13.11 5.93
C TYR A 154 -6.22 -14.31 6.51
N GLU A 155 -5.65 -14.99 7.49
CA GLU A 155 -6.30 -16.15 8.12
C GLU A 155 -7.61 -15.77 8.81
N GLN A 156 -7.64 -14.63 9.51
CA GLN A 156 -8.83 -14.12 10.18
C GLN A 156 -9.95 -13.73 9.20
N LEU A 157 -9.60 -13.03 8.13
CA LEU A 157 -10.56 -12.45 7.19
C LEU A 157 -11.01 -13.45 6.12
N VAL A 158 -10.04 -14.11 5.48
CA VAL A 158 -10.28 -15.09 4.41
C VAL A 158 -10.72 -16.44 4.99
N GLY A 159 -10.34 -16.77 6.23
CA GLY A 159 -10.77 -17.99 6.92
C GLY A 159 -10.01 -19.25 6.51
N LYS A 160 -8.80 -19.11 5.96
CA LYS A 160 -7.91 -20.23 5.60
C LYS A 160 -6.43 -19.81 5.70
N THR A 161 -5.54 -20.77 5.90
CA THR A 161 -4.09 -20.55 5.80
C THR A 161 -3.70 -20.21 4.35
N PRO A 162 -2.91 -19.15 4.11
CA PRO A 162 -2.49 -18.82 2.76
C PRO A 162 -1.57 -19.91 2.19
N VAL A 163 -1.89 -20.39 0.98
CA VAL A 163 -0.93 -21.14 0.16
C VAL A 163 0.26 -20.23 -0.12
N PRO A 164 1.51 -20.72 -0.17
CA PRO A 164 2.69 -19.87 -0.43
C PRO A 164 2.44 -18.93 -1.62
N THR A 165 2.32 -17.65 -1.32
CA THR A 165 1.93 -16.61 -2.27
C THR A 165 2.64 -15.30 -1.93
N SER A 166 2.74 -14.39 -2.90
CA SER A 166 3.46 -13.15 -2.71
C SER A 166 2.74 -12.23 -1.73
N PHE A 167 3.50 -11.34 -1.08
CA PHE A 167 2.97 -10.30 -0.21
C PHE A 167 1.89 -9.48 -0.93
N VAL A 168 2.14 -9.07 -2.18
CA VAL A 168 1.21 -8.28 -3.00
C VAL A 168 -0.11 -9.03 -3.24
N ARG A 169 -0.07 -10.35 -3.47
CA ARG A 169 -1.29 -11.13 -3.65
C ARG A 169 -2.08 -11.26 -2.35
N ARG A 170 -1.41 -11.45 -1.21
CA ARG A 170 -2.07 -11.46 0.11
C ARG A 170 -2.74 -10.12 0.41
N GLN A 171 -2.08 -9.01 0.10
CA GLN A 171 -2.66 -7.66 0.21
C GLN A 171 -3.96 -7.55 -0.58
N GLY A 172 -3.96 -7.96 -1.85
CA GLY A 172 -5.14 -7.91 -2.70
C GLY A 172 -6.27 -8.84 -2.26
N GLU A 173 -5.96 -10.01 -1.71
CA GLU A 173 -6.98 -10.93 -1.18
C GLU A 173 -7.64 -10.39 0.09
N VAL A 174 -6.84 -9.84 1.02
CA VAL A 174 -7.37 -9.14 2.19
C VAL A 174 -8.23 -7.95 1.74
N ARG A 175 -7.75 -7.14 0.79
CA ARG A 175 -8.48 -5.99 0.26
C ARG A 175 -9.84 -6.39 -0.31
N ARG A 176 -9.91 -7.46 -1.10
CA ARG A 176 -11.19 -7.98 -1.64
C ARG A 176 -12.19 -8.38 -0.56
N VAL A 177 -11.74 -8.88 0.59
CA VAL A 177 -12.64 -9.19 1.71
C VAL A 177 -13.19 -7.91 2.33
N VAL A 178 -12.34 -6.89 2.50
CA VAL A 178 -12.74 -5.56 2.98
C VAL A 178 -13.75 -4.92 2.03
N ASP A 179 -13.49 -4.93 0.72
CA ASP A 179 -14.40 -4.37 -0.27
C ASP A 179 -15.78 -5.04 -0.23
N LYS A 180 -15.82 -6.37 -0.17
CA LYS A 180 -17.08 -7.14 -0.03
C LYS A 180 -17.81 -6.81 1.26
N PHE A 181 -17.10 -6.60 2.36
CA PHE A 181 -17.69 -6.20 3.63
C PHE A 181 -18.34 -4.81 3.50
N VAL A 182 -17.59 -3.85 2.95
CA VAL A 182 -18.06 -2.48 2.74
C VAL A 182 -19.29 -2.45 1.83
N GLU A 183 -19.29 -3.21 0.73
CA GLU A 183 -20.43 -3.36 -0.18
C GLU A 183 -21.65 -3.98 0.52
N LYS A 184 -21.46 -5.09 1.25
CA LYS A 184 -22.54 -5.79 1.96
C LYS A 184 -23.23 -4.92 3.01
N HIS A 185 -22.48 -4.03 3.64
CA HIS A 185 -22.96 -3.15 4.70
C HIS A 185 -23.30 -1.73 4.19
N GLU A 186 -23.35 -1.54 2.87
CA GLU A 186 -23.70 -0.26 2.20
C GLU A 186 -22.86 0.92 2.71
N LEU A 187 -21.61 0.66 3.05
CA LEU A 187 -20.68 1.66 3.53
C LEU A 187 -20.11 2.42 2.31
N THR A 188 -20.49 3.68 2.14
CA THR A 188 -20.01 4.54 1.03
C THR A 188 -18.64 5.15 1.35
N GLN A 189 -17.64 4.29 1.52
CA GLN A 189 -16.29 4.70 1.90
C GLN A 189 -15.38 4.89 0.67
N VAL A 190 -14.57 5.95 0.69
CA VAL A 190 -13.53 6.22 -0.32
C VAL A 190 -12.45 5.12 -0.24
N ASP A 191 -11.78 4.77 -1.35
CA ASP A 191 -10.75 3.72 -1.37
C ASP A 191 -9.61 3.95 -0.35
N LEU A 192 -9.37 5.21 0.02
CA LEU A 192 -8.49 5.60 1.11
C LEU A 192 -8.88 4.96 2.44
N VAL A 193 -10.16 5.04 2.79
CA VAL A 193 -10.71 4.45 4.02
C VAL A 193 -10.57 2.94 3.97
N LYS A 194 -10.93 2.32 2.84
CA LYS A 194 -10.85 0.87 2.65
C LYS A 194 -9.41 0.34 2.78
N ALA A 195 -8.40 1.08 2.31
CA ALA A 195 -7.00 0.71 2.44
C ALA A 195 -6.50 0.69 3.89
N SER A 196 -7.14 1.49 4.76
CA SER A 196 -6.77 1.69 6.16
C SER A 196 -7.64 0.91 7.14
N LEU A 197 -8.82 0.41 6.74
CA LEU A 197 -9.73 -0.34 7.62
C LEU A 197 -9.06 -1.50 8.35
N VAL A 198 -8.17 -2.21 7.67
CA VAL A 198 -7.48 -3.39 8.22
C VAL A 198 -6.51 -3.07 9.36
N ARG A 199 -6.10 -1.82 9.54
CA ARG A 199 -5.24 -1.42 10.68
C ARG A 199 -5.96 -1.42 12.01
N TYR A 200 -7.29 -1.43 11.98
CA TYR A 200 -8.12 -1.40 13.17
C TYR A 200 -8.56 -2.82 13.59
N LEU A 201 -8.07 -3.85 12.89
CA LEU A 201 -8.23 -5.28 13.15
C LEU A 201 -6.95 -5.88 13.75
#